data_AF-A0A929WB15-F1
#
_entry.id   AF-A0A929WB15-F1
#
_cell.length_a   1.000
_cell.length_b   1.000
_cell.length_c   1.000
_cell.angle_alpha   90.00
_cell.angle_beta   90.00
_cell.angle_gamma   90.00
#
_symmetry.space_group_name_H-M   'P 1'
#
loop_
_entity.id
_entity.type
_entity.pdbx_description
1 polymer ?
#
loop_
_entity_poly.entity_id
_entity_poly.type
_entity_poly.pdbx_seq_one_letter_code
_entity_poly.pdbx_strand_id
1 'polypeptide(L)'
;STKELRAAIVRCTAELMKFANVSISGNHVYIKGMLANYTVHLGSGLVRQEGGTVIPIIPVHSQHRGRLYLPFMDEDPKTVEILSKVVLLAEDSKLKDPTILQWIRPQG
;
A
#
# COMPACT_ATOMS: atom_id res chain seq x y z
N SER A 1 -2.15 16.44 -1.40
CA SER A 1 -3.53 15.94 -1.59
C SER A 1 -4.26 15.80 -0.25
N THR A 2 -5.58 15.99 -0.22
CA THR A 2 -6.39 15.68 0.97
C THR A 2 -6.57 14.16 1.11
N LYS A 3 -7.00 13.67 2.29
CA LYS A 3 -7.21 12.23 2.50
C LYS A 3 -8.32 11.69 1.59
N GLU A 4 -9.32 12.50 1.29
CA GLU A 4 -10.44 12.18 0.41
C GLU A 4 -9.99 11.97 -1.03
N LEU A 5 -9.12 12.85 -1.55
CA LEU A 5 -8.56 12.68 -2.89
C LEU A 5 -7.63 11.46 -2.95
N ARG A 6 -6.82 11.21 -1.92
CA ARG A 6 -6.04 9.96 -1.85
C ARG A 6 -6.92 8.71 -1.84
N ALA A 7 -8.02 8.72 -1.08
CA ALA A 7 -8.98 7.63 -1.06
C ALA A 7 -9.60 7.39 -2.45
N ALA A 8 -9.97 8.46 -3.17
CA ALA A 8 -10.51 8.36 -4.53
C ALA A 8 -9.49 7.73 -5.50
N ILE A 9 -8.24 8.18 -5.46
CA ILE A 9 -7.18 7.63 -6.32
C ILE A 9 -6.94 6.14 -6.00
N VAL A 10 -6.88 5.77 -4.72
CA VAL A 10 -6.74 4.35 -4.32
C VAL A 10 -7.90 3.50 -4.83
N ARG A 11 -9.16 3.99 -4.75
CA ARG A 11 -10.32 3.29 -5.31
C ARG A 11 -10.18 3.07 -6.81
N CYS A 12 -9.88 4.13 -7.56
CA CYS A 12 -9.67 4.03 -9.01
C CYS A 12 -8.55 3.04 -9.35
N THR A 13 -7.42 3.06 -8.62
CA THR A 13 -6.34 2.09 -8.83
C THR A 13 -6.78 0.67 -8.54
N ALA A 14 -7.49 0.42 -7.44
CA ALA A 14 -8.00 -0.91 -7.11
C ALA A 14 -8.98 -1.42 -8.18
N GLU A 15 -9.86 -0.57 -8.70
CA GLU A 15 -10.76 -0.90 -9.80
C GLU A 15 -10.00 -1.22 -11.10
N LEU A 16 -9.06 -0.36 -11.51
CA LEU A 16 -8.25 -0.54 -12.71
C LEU A 16 -7.42 -1.84 -12.66
N MET A 17 -6.87 -2.18 -11.49
CA MET A 17 -6.08 -3.40 -11.28
C MET A 17 -6.93 -4.63 -10.92
N LYS A 18 -8.25 -4.47 -10.78
CA LYS A 18 -9.20 -5.53 -10.40
C LYS A 18 -8.91 -6.15 -9.02
N PHE A 19 -8.44 -5.33 -8.08
CA PHE A 19 -8.20 -5.75 -6.70
C PHE A 19 -9.51 -5.77 -5.90
N ALA A 20 -10.20 -6.90 -5.90
CA ALA A 20 -11.41 -7.12 -5.10
C ALA A 20 -11.14 -7.23 -3.58
N ASN A 21 -9.86 -7.35 -3.19
CA ASN A 21 -9.42 -7.50 -1.81
C ASN A 21 -9.02 -6.17 -1.15
N VAL A 22 -9.23 -5.03 -1.82
CA VAL A 22 -8.94 -3.69 -1.32
C VAL A 22 -10.25 -2.95 -1.06
N SER A 23 -10.40 -2.39 0.14
CA SER A 23 -11.52 -1.52 0.49
C SER A 23 -11.05 -0.29 1.27
N ILE A 24 -11.85 0.77 1.31
CA ILE A 24 -11.49 2.03 1.98
C ILE A 24 -12.59 2.37 2.98
N SER A 25 -12.21 2.62 4.24
CA SER A 25 -13.13 3.10 5.27
C SER A 25 -12.44 4.11 6.19
N GLY A 26 -13.10 5.26 6.40
CA GLY A 26 -12.53 6.39 7.14
C GLY A 26 -11.17 6.81 6.59
N ASN A 27 -10.16 6.80 7.46
CA ASN A 27 -8.78 7.20 7.13
C ASN A 27 -7.88 6.03 6.67
N HIS A 28 -8.43 4.85 6.41
CA HIS A 28 -7.64 3.65 6.14
C HIS A 28 -8.06 2.96 4.85
N VAL A 29 -7.06 2.42 4.16
CA VAL A 29 -7.22 1.36 3.17
C VAL A 29 -7.08 0.03 3.88
N TYR A 30 -8.00 -0.89 3.66
CA TYR A 30 -8.00 -2.25 4.17
C TYR A 30 -7.67 -3.19 3.03
N ILE A 31 -6.77 -4.14 3.27
CA ILE A 31 -6.28 -5.07 2.26
C ILE A 31 -6.34 -6.48 2.85
N LYS A 32 -7.11 -7.36 2.21
CA LYS A 32 -7.13 -8.79 2.56
C LYS A 32 -6.10 -9.52 1.70
N GLY A 33 -4.88 -9.65 2.21
CA GLY A 33 -3.82 -10.39 1.54
C GLY A 33 -3.97 -11.90 1.71
N MET A 34 -3.11 -12.66 1.05
CA MET A 34 -2.99 -14.11 1.19
C MET A 34 -2.11 -14.49 2.39
N LEU A 35 -1.10 -13.69 2.72
CA LEU A 35 -0.20 -13.92 3.86
C LEU A 35 -0.75 -13.28 5.14
N ALA A 36 -1.38 -12.12 5.04
CA ALA A 36 -2.04 -11.46 6.16
C ALA A 36 -3.06 -10.39 5.70
N ASN A 37 -3.83 -9.87 6.65
CA ASN A 37 -4.66 -8.68 6.43
C ASN A 37 -3.90 -7.42 6.88
N TYR A 38 -4.06 -6.33 6.13
CA TYR A 38 -3.34 -5.09 6.35
C TYR A 38 -4.26 -3.88 6.39
N THR A 39 -3.77 -2.84 7.06
CA THR A 39 -4.30 -1.48 6.97
C THR A 39 -3.20 -0.52 6.54
N VAL A 40 -3.53 0.43 5.65
CA VAL A 40 -2.66 1.53 5.25
C VAL A 40 -3.36 2.85 5.58
N HIS A 41 -2.74 3.68 6.43
CA HIS A 41 -3.32 4.97 6.80
C HIS A 41 -3.12 6.02 5.70
N LEU A 42 -4.21 6.63 5.23
CA LEU A 42 -4.25 7.58 4.11
C LEU A 42 -3.53 8.92 4.38
N GLY A 43 -3.26 9.23 5.66
CA GLY A 43 -2.51 10.43 6.03
C GLY A 43 -1.00 10.20 6.11
N SER A 44 -0.58 9.07 6.70
CA SER A 44 0.83 8.84 7.05
C SER A 44 1.52 7.82 6.15
N GLY A 45 0.77 6.92 5.50
CA GLY A 45 1.30 5.75 4.81
C GLY A 45 1.73 4.62 5.75
N LEU A 46 1.41 4.71 7.04
CA LEU A 46 1.72 3.66 8.02
C LEU A 46 0.99 2.37 7.66
N VAL A 47 1.73 1.26 7.63
CA VAL A 47 1.20 -0.09 7.38
C VAL A 47 1.15 -0.83 8.70
N ARG A 48 0.00 -1.46 8.98
CA ARG A 48 -0.17 -2.35 10.13
C ARG A 48 -0.85 -3.64 9.69
N GLN A 49 -0.36 -4.76 10.21
CA GLN A 49 -1.02 -6.05 10.08
C GLN A 49 -2.20 -6.14 11.06
N GLU A 50 -3.35 -6.63 10.62
CA GLU A 50 -4.50 -6.86 11.50
C GLU A 50 -4.13 -7.88 12.59
N GLY A 51 -4.35 -7.53 13.86
CA GLY A 51 -3.93 -8.35 15.01
C GLY A 51 -2.41 -8.44 15.23
N GLY A 52 -1.60 -7.73 14.43
CA GLY A 52 -0.14 -7.78 14.47
C GLY A 52 0.52 -6.41 14.70
N THR A 53 1.79 -6.31 14.29
CA THR A 53 2.61 -5.10 14.48
C THR A 53 2.55 -4.16 13.28
N VAL A 54 3.23 -3.01 13.41
CA VAL A 54 3.56 -2.14 12.27
C VAL A 54 4.55 -2.88 11.37
N ILE A 55 4.34 -2.80 10.05
CA ILE A 55 5.26 -3.34 9.04
C ILE A 55 6.07 -2.16 8.46
N PRO A 56 7.39 -2.11 8.65
CA PRO A 56 8.22 -1.00 8.20
C PRO A 56 8.49 -1.07 6.69
N ILE A 57 7.53 -0.62 5.88
CA ILE A 57 7.72 -0.44 4.43
C ILE A 57 8.16 1.01 4.18
N ILE A 58 9.46 1.17 3.89
CA ILE A 58 10.08 2.48 3.70
C ILE A 58 10.07 2.84 2.20
N PRO A 59 9.58 4.03 1.81
CA PRO A 59 9.68 4.48 0.44
C PRO A 59 11.13 4.70 0.06
N VAL A 60 11.61 3.95 -0.93
CA VAL A 60 12.90 4.23 -1.57
C VAL A 60 12.64 5.25 -2.67
N HIS A 61 12.96 6.52 -2.39
CA HIS A 61 12.86 7.59 -3.38
C HIS A 61 14.04 7.49 -4.35
N SER A 62 14.07 6.45 -5.20
CA SER A 62 15.09 6.36 -6.24
C SER A 62 14.85 7.46 -7.27
N GLN A 63 15.77 8.43 -7.37
CA GLN A 63 15.71 9.44 -8.42
C GLN A 63 15.81 8.86 -9.84
N HIS A 64 16.20 7.60 -10.05
CA HIS A 64 16.31 7.01 -11.39
C HIS A 64 16.05 5.50 -11.40
N ARG A 65 14.80 5.07 -11.64
CA ARG A 65 14.37 3.96 -12.54
C ARG A 65 12.96 3.47 -12.18
N GLY A 66 12.10 3.36 -13.20
CA GLY A 66 10.80 2.68 -13.08
C GLY A 66 9.64 3.55 -12.58
N ARG A 67 9.53 4.81 -13.04
CA ARG A 67 8.30 5.59 -12.80
C ARG A 67 7.11 4.84 -13.40
N LEU A 68 6.16 4.44 -12.56
CA LEU A 68 4.77 4.34 -12.98
C LEU A 68 4.35 5.78 -13.29
N TYR A 69 4.51 6.20 -14.55
CA TYR A 69 4.27 7.58 -14.95
C TYR A 69 2.76 7.78 -15.07
N LEU A 70 2.13 8.20 -13.98
CA LEU A 70 0.79 8.78 -14.03
C LEU A 70 0.98 10.31 -14.08
N PRO A 71 0.50 11.00 -15.13
CA PRO A 71 0.79 12.42 -15.39
C PRO A 71 0.29 13.41 -14.31
N PHE A 72 -0.38 12.92 -13.26
CA PHE A 72 -0.92 13.69 -12.14
C PHE A 72 -0.30 13.33 -10.77
N MET A 73 0.62 12.34 -10.71
CA MET A 73 1.12 11.80 -9.44
C MET A 73 2.37 12.49 -8.87
N ASP A 74 3.06 13.31 -9.67
CA ASP A 74 4.29 13.99 -9.25
C ASP A 74 4.05 15.11 -8.20
N GLU A 75 2.79 15.54 -7.95
CA GLU A 75 2.47 16.60 -6.98
C GLU A 75 2.22 16.11 -5.55
N ASP A 76 2.04 14.81 -5.30
CA ASP A 76 1.88 14.29 -3.94
C ASP A 76 2.68 12.99 -3.70
N PRO A 77 3.92 13.11 -3.21
CA PRO A 77 4.75 11.95 -2.85
C PRO A 77 4.08 10.97 -1.88
N LYS A 78 3.18 11.46 -1.00
CA LYS A 78 2.47 10.60 -0.05
C LYS A 78 1.43 9.73 -0.76
N THR A 79 0.79 10.26 -1.80
CA THR A 79 -0.13 9.48 -2.64
C THR A 79 0.62 8.35 -3.34
N VAL A 80 1.80 8.65 -3.92
CA VAL A 80 2.65 7.63 -4.57
C VAL A 80 3.02 6.53 -3.58
N GLU A 81 3.52 6.91 -2.40
CA GLU A 81 3.88 5.96 -1.35
C GLU A 81 2.71 5.06 -0.95
N ILE A 82 1.52 5.64 -0.71
CA ILE A 82 0.33 4.88 -0.33
C ILE A 82 -0.08 3.92 -1.45
N LEU A 83 -0.10 4.37 -2.71
CA LEU A 83 -0.45 3.52 -3.84
C LEU A 83 0.53 2.35 -3.99
N SER A 84 1.84 2.61 -3.93
CA SER A 84 2.85 1.57 -4.00
C SER A 84 2.67 0.52 -2.90
N LYS A 85 2.36 0.95 -1.66
CA LYS A 85 2.09 0.04 -0.54
C LYS A 85 0.81 -0.78 -0.76
N VAL A 86 -0.25 -0.14 -1.25
CA VAL A 86 -1.52 -0.83 -1.54
C VAL A 86 -1.33 -1.90 -2.62
N VAL A 87 -0.69 -1.56 -3.74
CA VAL A 87 -0.42 -2.52 -4.83
C VAL A 87 0.47 -3.66 -4.35
N LEU A 88 1.54 -3.36 -3.60
CA LEU A 88 2.46 -4.36 -3.06
C LEU A 88 1.76 -5.37 -2.15
N LEU A 89 0.89 -4.90 -1.26
CA LEU A 89 0.22 -5.74 -0.27
C LEU A 89 -1.04 -6.43 -0.80
N ALA A 90 -1.70 -5.85 -1.82
CA ALA A 90 -2.83 -6.50 -2.50
C ALA A 90 -2.40 -7.79 -3.20
N GLU A 91 -1.13 -7.90 -3.58
CA GLU A 91 -0.51 -9.07 -4.20
C GLU A 91 0.59 -9.70 -3.33
N ASP A 92 0.41 -9.72 -2.00
CA ASP A 92 1.41 -10.17 -1.05
C ASP A 92 1.94 -11.60 -1.28
N SER A 93 1.18 -12.46 -1.94
CA SER A 93 1.59 -13.80 -2.36
C SER A 93 2.76 -13.80 -3.35
N LYS A 94 2.98 -12.68 -4.05
CA LYS A 94 4.09 -12.49 -4.99
C LYS A 94 5.37 -11.95 -4.33
N LEU A 95 5.32 -11.62 -3.03
CA LEU A 95 6.48 -11.10 -2.30
C LEU A 95 7.58 -12.15 -2.19
N LYS A 96 8.80 -11.75 -2.55
CA LYS A 96 10.01 -12.60 -2.47
C LYS A 96 11.09 -12.03 -1.57
N ASP A 97 11.00 -10.76 -1.22
CA ASP A 97 12.00 -10.09 -0.38
C ASP A 97 11.92 -10.63 1.06
N PRO A 98 12.97 -11.28 1.57
CA PRO A 98 12.96 -11.82 2.93
C PRO A 98 12.82 -10.72 4.00
N THR A 99 13.25 -9.49 3.72
CA THR A 99 13.25 -8.38 4.68
C THR A 99 11.85 -7.86 4.98
N ILE A 100 10.89 -7.97 4.05
CA ILE A 100 9.48 -7.67 4.31
C ILE A 100 8.74 -8.91 4.81
N LEU A 101 9.08 -10.09 4.29
CA LEU A 101 8.41 -11.34 4.68
C LEU A 101 8.58 -11.68 6.16
N GLN A 102 9.74 -11.37 6.76
CA GLN A 102 9.98 -11.54 8.20
C GLN A 102 9.04 -10.73 9.10
N TRP A 103 8.45 -9.64 8.57
CA TRP A 103 7.51 -8.79 9.30
C TRP A 103 6.05 -9.21 9.10
N ILE A 104 5.75 -9.96 8.04
CA ILE A 104 4.38 -10.37 7.68
C ILE A 104 4.07 -11.75 8.24
N ARG A 105 5.01 -12.69 8.07
CA ARG A 105 4.80 -14.08 8.48
C ARG A 105 4.97 -14.19 10.00
N PRO A 106 4.18 -15.04 10.68
CA PRO A 106 4.41 -15.36 12.07
C PRO A 106 5.86 -15.81 12.25
N GLN A 107 6.56 -15.21 13.20
CA GLN A 107 7.80 -15.79 13.69
C GLN A 107 7.38 -17.01 14.50
N GLY A 108 7.62 -18.20 13.94
CA GLY A 108 7.43 -19.47 14.65
C GLY A 108 8.34 -19.56 15.85
#